data_AF-A0A4R9JR51-F1
#
_entry.id   AF-A0A4R9JR51-F1
#
_cell.length_a   1.000
_cell.length_b   1.000
_cell.length_c   1.000
_cell.angle_alpha   90.00
_cell.angle_beta   90.00
_cell.angle_gamma   90.00
#
_symmetry.space_group_name_H-M   'P 1'
#
loop_
_entity.id
_entity.type
_entity.pdbx_description
1 polymer ?
#
loop_
_entity_poly.entity_id
_entity_poly.type
_entity_poly.pdbx_seq_one_letter_code
_entity_poly.pdbx_strand_id
1 'polypeptide(L)'
;MKLVSESPYHVFARFGETGSIHPKEAGEKLGFYRSWKPILGSLGFYDFILGKESYYEFQKKLSALAEETNGVSLALSCMVEVNVAGGILVNSRYAKPGSHPFWNAFLQNDQTLILSVGVSEPGFEGKLKKLTSNVREEKLSGRKSFVTNGGEADLLFWVTKSEEKNPVYCVHIPSDSKNPFVIEKETFHTDFTPHVSHLRIQVKDLPLEADCLLLEDYGQLGLELRLKELCSLVSLLIGKTKDVSEMDERVQSERNQLILWREGFLKPILGNPTKDLLLEGFPYPIHPLIEAVTNHFQLEKPEELKSLDPDWLLFVWEDSFTKYLSQKKKRN
;
A
#
# COMPACT_ATOMS: atom_id res chain seq x y z
N MET A 1 32.18 20.11 1.85
CA MET A 1 31.61 18.77 1.60
C MET A 1 30.85 18.37 2.86
N LYS A 2 29.54 18.64 2.91
CA LYS A 2 28.70 18.27 4.06
C LYS A 2 28.40 16.78 3.92
N LEU A 3 28.90 15.96 4.85
CA LEU A 3 28.37 14.62 5.09
C LEU A 3 26.96 14.81 5.65
N VAL A 4 25.96 14.87 4.77
CA VAL A 4 24.58 14.62 5.16
C VAL A 4 24.60 13.19 5.67
N SER A 5 24.29 12.95 6.95
CA SER A 5 24.12 11.58 7.42
C SER A 5 22.91 11.03 6.68
N GLU A 6 23.16 10.28 5.61
CA GLU A 6 22.11 9.60 4.85
C GLU A 6 21.30 8.74 5.82
N SER A 7 19.99 8.87 5.75
CA SER A 7 19.08 8.09 6.58
C SER A 7 19.39 6.61 6.38
N PRO A 8 19.34 5.75 7.42
CA PRO A 8 19.50 4.30 7.20
C PRO A 8 18.42 3.74 6.26
N TYR A 9 17.34 4.49 6.02
CA TYR A 9 16.23 4.14 5.14
C TYR A 9 16.35 4.75 3.73
N HIS A 10 17.47 5.40 3.40
CA HIS A 10 17.82 5.74 2.02
C HIS A 10 18.36 4.49 1.31
N VAL A 11 17.45 3.60 0.90
CA VAL A 11 17.77 2.25 0.40
C VAL A 11 18.35 2.26 -1.00
N PHE A 12 17.91 3.19 -1.86
CA PHE A 12 18.42 3.28 -3.24
C PHE A 12 19.87 3.78 -3.25
N ALA A 13 20.19 4.80 -2.46
CA ALA A 13 21.55 5.31 -2.32
C ALA A 13 22.51 4.24 -1.78
N ARG A 14 22.06 3.43 -0.81
CA ARG A 14 22.90 2.44 -0.13
C ARG A 14 23.06 1.14 -0.91
N PHE A 15 21.97 0.60 -1.45
CA PHE A 15 21.91 -0.75 -2.02
C PHE A 15 21.57 -0.78 -3.50
N GLY A 16 21.15 0.34 -4.09
CA GLY A 16 20.76 0.43 -5.49
C GLY A 16 21.94 0.39 -6.45
N GLU A 17 21.71 -0.16 -7.63
CA GLU A 17 22.66 -0.10 -8.74
C GLU A 17 22.47 1.19 -9.54
N THR A 18 23.58 1.85 -9.91
CA THR A 18 23.53 3.13 -10.61
C THR A 18 22.82 2.99 -11.95
N GLY A 19 21.77 3.80 -12.17
CA GLY A 19 20.96 3.76 -13.39
C GLY A 19 19.97 2.59 -13.45
N SER A 20 19.88 1.79 -12.38
CA SER A 20 18.94 0.68 -12.25
C SER A 20 17.86 1.00 -11.22
N ILE A 21 16.69 0.40 -11.41
CA ILE A 21 15.61 0.39 -10.42
C ILE A 21 15.73 -0.78 -9.44
N HIS A 22 16.80 -1.58 -9.53
CA HIS A 22 17.05 -2.77 -8.73
C HIS A 22 18.28 -2.61 -7.81
N PRO A 23 18.37 -3.42 -6.74
CA PRO A 23 19.58 -3.52 -5.92
C PRO A 23 20.78 -4.10 -6.67
N LYS A 24 22.01 -3.77 -6.25
CA LYS A 24 23.29 -4.24 -6.83
C LYS A 24 23.45 -5.76 -6.92
N GLU A 25 22.81 -6.49 -6.00
CA GLU A 25 22.93 -7.95 -5.90
C GLU A 25 21.72 -8.67 -6.51
N ALA A 26 20.73 -7.93 -7.01
CA ALA A 26 19.56 -8.50 -7.64
C ALA A 26 19.84 -8.78 -9.12
N GLY A 27 19.60 -10.01 -9.57
CA GLY A 27 19.54 -10.27 -11.01
C GLY A 27 18.34 -9.56 -11.63
N GLU A 28 18.52 -8.99 -12.83
CA GLU A 28 17.51 -8.26 -13.62
C GLU A 28 16.20 -9.05 -13.90
N LYS A 29 16.15 -10.34 -13.54
CA LYS A 29 14.99 -11.22 -13.75
C LYS A 29 13.95 -11.15 -12.63
N LEU A 30 14.23 -10.46 -11.53
CA LEU A 30 13.29 -10.30 -10.41
C LEU A 30 12.47 -9.02 -10.60
N GLY A 31 11.17 -9.08 -10.28
CA GLY A 31 10.31 -7.89 -10.28
C GLY A 31 10.80 -6.80 -9.30
N PHE A 32 10.36 -5.56 -9.52
CA PHE A 32 10.81 -4.40 -8.75
C PHE A 32 10.65 -4.62 -7.24
N TYR A 33 9.42 -4.83 -6.76
CA TYR A 33 9.19 -4.97 -5.33
C TYR A 33 9.84 -6.24 -4.76
N ARG A 34 9.78 -7.34 -5.50
CA ARG A 34 10.40 -8.61 -5.10
C ARG A 34 11.91 -8.49 -4.89
N SER A 35 12.60 -7.72 -5.73
CA SER A 35 14.04 -7.50 -5.60
C SER A 35 14.40 -6.67 -4.36
N TRP A 36 13.56 -5.70 -3.97
CA TRP A 36 13.80 -4.82 -2.82
C TRP A 36 13.33 -5.39 -1.48
N LYS A 37 12.32 -6.25 -1.50
CA LYS A 37 11.67 -6.78 -0.30
C LYS A 37 12.64 -7.39 0.73
N PRO A 38 13.65 -8.21 0.37
CA PRO A 38 14.63 -8.71 1.33
C PRO A 38 15.37 -7.60 2.09
N ILE A 39 15.76 -6.54 1.38
CA ILE A 39 16.46 -5.39 1.97
C ILE A 39 15.52 -4.63 2.91
N LEU A 40 14.28 -4.36 2.49
CA LEU A 40 13.26 -3.76 3.36
C LEU A 40 13.04 -4.58 4.64
N GLY A 41 13.03 -5.90 4.52
CA GLY A 41 12.97 -6.82 5.65
C GLY A 41 14.16 -6.68 6.60
N SER A 42 15.38 -6.63 6.06
CA SER A 42 16.62 -6.43 6.84
C SER A 42 16.65 -5.09 7.60
N LEU A 43 16.00 -4.07 7.05
CA LEU A 43 15.88 -2.72 7.64
C LEU A 43 14.65 -2.56 8.55
N GLY A 44 13.90 -3.64 8.76
CA GLY A 44 12.78 -3.68 9.70
C GLY A 44 11.51 -3.00 9.20
N PHE A 45 11.29 -2.81 7.89
CA PHE A 45 10.04 -2.20 7.40
C PHE A 45 8.78 -3.02 7.74
N TYR A 46 8.95 -4.32 8.04
CA TYR A 46 7.87 -5.22 8.44
C TYR A 46 7.75 -5.39 9.96
N ASP A 47 8.59 -4.73 10.77
CA ASP A 47 8.63 -4.94 12.22
C ASP A 47 7.34 -4.48 12.92
N PHE A 48 6.66 -3.46 12.37
CA PHE A 48 5.38 -2.98 12.92
C PHE A 48 4.32 -4.08 12.93
N ILE A 49 4.12 -4.76 11.79
CA ILE A 49 3.07 -5.79 11.70
C ILE A 49 3.42 -7.05 12.52
N LEU A 50 4.70 -7.23 12.83
CA LEU A 50 5.20 -8.25 13.75
C LEU A 50 5.13 -7.84 15.22
N GLY A 51 4.65 -6.62 15.53
CA GLY A 51 4.53 -6.10 16.89
C GLY A 51 5.86 -5.71 17.56
N LYS A 52 6.92 -5.53 16.78
CA LYS A 52 8.26 -5.16 17.30
C LYS A 52 8.47 -3.65 17.37
N GLU A 53 7.67 -2.86 16.65
CA GLU A 53 7.71 -1.41 16.68
C GLU A 53 6.31 -0.79 16.56
N SER A 54 6.22 0.51 16.79
CA SER A 54 4.97 1.27 16.69
C SER A 54 4.63 1.59 15.24
N TYR A 55 3.34 1.87 14.97
CA TYR A 55 2.91 2.35 13.67
C TYR A 55 3.61 3.67 13.27
N TYR A 56 3.89 4.53 14.25
CA TYR A 56 4.63 5.77 14.02
C TYR A 56 6.05 5.53 13.47
N GLU A 57 6.78 4.54 13.97
CA GLU A 57 8.12 4.22 13.44
C GLU A 57 8.04 3.68 12.01
N PHE A 58 7.06 2.83 11.71
CA PHE A 58 6.79 2.39 10.35
C PHE A 58 6.51 3.57 9.41
N GLN A 59 5.68 4.52 9.83
CA GLN A 59 5.36 5.73 9.06
C GLN A 59 6.58 6.65 8.83
N LYS A 60 7.49 6.75 9.80
CA LYS A 60 8.77 7.45 9.61
C LYS A 60 9.65 6.78 8.56
N LYS A 61 9.75 5.45 8.57
CA LYS A 61 10.51 4.69 7.57
C LYS A 61 9.98 4.92 6.16
N LEU A 62 8.66 4.87 5.98
CA LEU A 62 8.02 5.18 4.70
C LEU A 62 8.34 6.60 4.22
N SER A 63 8.30 7.57 5.14
CA SER A 63 8.63 8.96 4.82
C SER A 63 10.08 9.17 4.42
N ALA A 64 11.03 8.51 5.10
CA ALA A 64 12.43 8.57 4.73
C ALA A 64 12.72 7.87 3.40
N LEU A 65 12.08 6.73 3.16
CA LEU A 65 12.18 6.00 1.89
C LEU A 65 11.67 6.85 0.72
N ALA A 66 10.55 7.56 0.91
CA ALA A 66 9.95 8.41 -0.11
C ALA A 66 10.73 9.71 -0.42
N GLU A 67 11.84 9.99 0.27
CA GLU A 67 12.75 11.09 -0.08
C GLU A 67 13.59 10.77 -1.32
N GLU A 68 13.79 9.49 -1.65
CA GLU A 68 14.64 9.07 -2.77
C GLU A 68 13.90 9.01 -4.11
N THR A 69 14.66 9.09 -5.20
CA THR A 69 14.17 8.72 -6.54
C THR A 69 13.62 7.29 -6.51
N ASN A 70 12.42 7.08 -7.05
CA ASN A 70 11.66 5.81 -6.98
C ASN A 70 11.20 5.39 -5.57
N GLY A 71 11.53 6.17 -4.54
CA GLY A 71 11.17 5.95 -3.14
C GLY A 71 9.67 5.84 -2.91
N VAL A 72 8.88 6.69 -3.57
CA VAL A 72 7.40 6.67 -3.50
C VAL A 72 6.84 5.33 -4.02
N SER A 73 7.37 4.80 -5.13
CA SER A 73 6.93 3.51 -5.68
C SER A 73 7.22 2.38 -4.69
N LEU A 74 8.44 2.33 -4.14
CA LEU A 74 8.81 1.26 -3.20
C LEU A 74 8.06 1.37 -1.87
N ALA A 75 7.88 2.59 -1.37
CA ALA A 75 7.09 2.86 -0.17
C ALA A 75 5.62 2.46 -0.36
N LEU A 76 5.04 2.71 -1.55
CA LEU A 76 3.68 2.29 -1.89
C LEU A 76 3.55 0.75 -1.88
N SER A 77 4.47 0.05 -2.54
CA SER A 77 4.50 -1.42 -2.53
C SER A 77 4.59 -1.98 -1.12
N CYS A 78 5.48 -1.43 -0.28
CA CYS A 78 5.65 -1.86 1.11
C CYS A 78 4.40 -1.57 1.96
N MET A 79 3.88 -0.34 1.90
CA MET A 79 2.77 0.09 2.76
C MET A 79 1.48 -0.67 2.48
N VAL A 80 1.19 -1.01 1.22
CA VAL A 80 -0.03 -1.74 0.88
C VAL A 80 0.04 -3.18 1.41
N GLU A 81 1.19 -3.83 1.30
CA GLU A 81 1.35 -5.17 1.85
C GLU A 81 1.25 -5.16 3.39
N VAL A 82 1.95 -4.24 4.07
CA VAL A 82 1.92 -4.13 5.54
C VAL A 82 0.53 -3.76 6.06
N ASN A 83 -0.06 -2.68 5.54
CA ASN A 83 -1.32 -2.17 6.05
C ASN A 83 -2.50 -3.06 5.67
N VAL A 84 -2.56 -3.52 4.42
CA VAL A 84 -3.76 -4.19 3.89
C VAL A 84 -3.65 -5.70 4.06
N ALA A 85 -2.63 -6.34 3.49
CA ALA A 85 -2.47 -7.80 3.61
C ALA A 85 -2.13 -8.19 5.05
N GLY A 86 -1.18 -7.49 5.68
CA GLY A 86 -0.86 -7.64 7.09
C GLY A 86 -2.06 -7.35 8.00
N GLY A 87 -2.81 -6.28 7.69
CA GLY A 87 -4.05 -5.93 8.39
C GLY A 87 -5.13 -7.02 8.35
N ILE A 88 -5.26 -7.72 7.22
CA ILE A 88 -6.14 -8.89 7.11
C ILE A 88 -5.60 -10.04 7.95
N LEU A 89 -4.29 -10.34 7.90
CA LEU A 89 -3.71 -11.44 8.68
C LEU A 89 -3.91 -11.26 10.19
N VAL A 90 -3.65 -10.07 10.74
CA VAL A 90 -3.84 -9.81 12.19
C VAL A 90 -5.29 -9.93 12.64
N ASN A 91 -6.25 -9.80 11.73
CA ASN A 91 -7.69 -9.98 12.00
C ASN A 91 -8.22 -11.35 11.55
N SER A 92 -7.38 -12.18 10.94
CA SER A 92 -7.74 -13.52 10.48
C SER A 92 -7.69 -14.53 11.63
N ARG A 93 -8.11 -15.76 11.36
CA ARG A 93 -7.88 -16.90 12.27
C ARG A 93 -6.39 -17.20 12.53
N TYR A 94 -5.47 -16.64 11.73
CA TYR A 94 -4.03 -16.72 11.88
C TYR A 94 -3.42 -15.42 12.46
N ALA A 95 -4.13 -14.75 13.36
CA ALA A 95 -3.79 -13.42 13.88
C ALA A 95 -2.38 -13.30 14.51
N LYS A 96 -1.80 -14.39 15.03
CA LYS A 96 -0.53 -14.34 15.76
C LYS A 96 0.65 -14.49 14.79
N PRO A 97 1.65 -13.57 14.80
CA PRO A 97 2.87 -13.76 14.04
C PRO A 97 3.49 -15.14 14.26
N GLY A 98 3.82 -15.82 13.15
CA GLY A 98 4.38 -17.17 13.16
C GLY A 98 3.37 -18.32 13.33
N SER A 99 2.06 -18.04 13.48
CA SER A 99 1.05 -19.10 13.62
C SER A 99 0.71 -19.80 12.30
N HIS A 100 1.13 -19.25 11.16
CA HIS A 100 0.85 -19.80 9.83
C HIS A 100 1.95 -19.37 8.85
N PRO A 101 2.29 -20.17 7.82
CA PRO A 101 3.28 -19.82 6.80
C PRO A 101 3.07 -18.49 6.07
N PHE A 102 1.86 -17.92 6.08
CA PHE A 102 1.61 -16.58 5.50
C PHE A 102 2.42 -15.48 6.19
N TRP A 103 2.76 -15.65 7.47
CA TRP A 103 3.64 -14.73 8.20
C TRP A 103 5.07 -14.71 7.66
N ASN A 104 5.48 -15.71 6.88
CA ASN A 104 6.78 -15.70 6.21
C ASN A 104 6.93 -14.56 5.20
N ALA A 105 5.84 -13.91 4.79
CA ALA A 105 5.89 -12.68 4.00
C ALA A 105 6.49 -11.49 4.77
N PHE A 106 6.50 -11.54 6.10
CA PHE A 106 6.98 -10.46 6.97
C PHE A 106 8.19 -10.87 7.82
N LEU A 107 8.40 -12.17 8.00
CA LEU A 107 9.56 -12.71 8.70
C LEU A 107 10.78 -12.76 7.77
N GLN A 108 11.96 -12.44 8.30
CA GLN A 108 13.23 -12.56 7.56
C GLN A 108 13.56 -14.04 7.36
N ASN A 109 13.15 -14.59 6.21
CA ASN A 109 13.38 -15.97 5.81
C ASN A 109 14.01 -16.01 4.40
N ASP A 110 14.59 -17.15 4.03
CA ASP A 110 15.27 -17.33 2.73
C ASP A 110 14.34 -17.19 1.51
N GLN A 111 13.03 -17.36 1.69
CA GLN A 111 12.03 -17.23 0.63
C GLN A 111 11.29 -15.89 0.73
N THR A 112 11.38 -15.09 -0.32
CA THR A 112 10.58 -13.86 -0.47
C THR A 112 9.16 -14.21 -0.88
N LEU A 113 8.22 -14.15 0.07
CA LEU A 113 6.78 -14.30 -0.17
C LEU A 113 6.12 -12.92 -0.26
N ILE A 114 5.33 -12.65 -1.30
CA ILE A 114 4.56 -11.39 -1.48
C ILE A 114 3.07 -11.69 -1.39
N LEU A 115 2.39 -10.94 -0.51
CA LEU A 115 0.95 -10.97 -0.32
C LEU A 115 0.32 -9.74 -0.97
N SER A 116 -0.71 -9.96 -1.77
CA SER A 116 -1.54 -8.88 -2.34
C SER A 116 -3.00 -9.05 -1.96
N VAL A 117 -3.77 -7.97 -2.04
CA VAL A 117 -5.20 -7.99 -1.70
C VAL A 117 -6.02 -7.54 -2.90
N GLY A 118 -7.00 -8.36 -3.28
CA GLY A 118 -7.92 -8.10 -4.37
C GLY A 118 -9.30 -7.73 -3.84
N VAL A 119 -9.60 -6.42 -3.80
CA VAL A 119 -10.95 -5.91 -3.49
C VAL A 119 -11.62 -5.41 -4.76
N SER A 120 -10.96 -4.51 -5.48
CA SER A 120 -11.51 -3.77 -6.63
C SER A 120 -11.94 -4.67 -7.79
N GLU A 121 -13.14 -4.40 -8.31
CA GLU A 121 -13.73 -5.06 -9.48
C GLU A 121 -14.25 -3.99 -10.47
N PRO A 122 -14.46 -4.33 -11.75
CA PRO A 122 -15.12 -3.42 -12.68
C PRO A 122 -16.47 -2.93 -12.12
N GLY A 123 -16.66 -1.62 -12.05
CA GLY A 123 -17.88 -1.01 -11.50
C GLY A 123 -17.98 -0.96 -9.96
N PHE A 124 -16.93 -1.37 -9.23
CA PHE A 124 -16.91 -1.42 -7.75
C PHE A 124 -17.17 -0.06 -7.09
N GLU A 125 -16.62 1.04 -7.62
CA GLU A 125 -16.77 2.42 -7.10
C GLU A 125 -16.52 2.56 -5.59
N GLY A 126 -15.70 1.70 -4.98
CA GLY A 126 -15.46 1.71 -3.53
C GLY A 126 -16.59 1.11 -2.67
N LYS A 127 -17.53 0.35 -3.26
CA LYS A 127 -18.73 -0.16 -2.57
C LYS A 127 -18.75 -1.69 -2.54
N LEU A 128 -18.53 -2.29 -1.36
CA LEU A 128 -18.52 -3.75 -1.16
C LEU A 128 -19.79 -4.47 -1.67
N LYS A 129 -20.97 -3.83 -1.57
CA LYS A 129 -22.22 -4.39 -2.10
C LYS A 129 -22.21 -4.64 -3.62
N LYS A 130 -21.33 -3.95 -4.36
CA LYS A 130 -21.17 -4.07 -5.81
C LYS A 130 -20.22 -5.19 -6.24
N LEU A 131 -19.57 -5.87 -5.28
CA LEU A 131 -18.76 -7.05 -5.59
C LEU A 131 -19.62 -8.13 -6.24
N THR A 132 -18.98 -8.91 -7.11
CA THR A 132 -19.58 -10.00 -7.89
C THR A 132 -18.83 -11.32 -7.73
N SER A 133 -17.55 -11.25 -7.33
CA SER A 133 -16.79 -12.45 -6.98
C SER A 133 -17.49 -13.25 -5.88
N ASN A 134 -17.59 -14.55 -6.05
CA ASN A 134 -18.28 -15.44 -5.13
C ASN A 134 -17.59 -16.81 -5.06
N VAL A 135 -17.87 -17.53 -3.98
CA VAL A 135 -17.46 -18.92 -3.80
C VAL A 135 -18.72 -19.77 -3.72
N ARG A 136 -18.77 -20.83 -4.53
CA ARG A 136 -19.84 -21.84 -4.52
C ARG A 136 -19.20 -23.20 -4.65
N GLU A 137 -19.62 -24.15 -3.82
CA GLU A 137 -19.08 -25.53 -3.84
C GLU A 137 -17.54 -25.54 -3.84
N GLU A 138 -16.94 -24.72 -2.95
CA GLU A 138 -15.48 -24.60 -2.80
C GLU A 138 -14.74 -24.09 -4.06
N LYS A 139 -15.45 -23.47 -5.00
CA LYS A 139 -14.88 -22.90 -6.22
C LYS A 139 -15.08 -21.41 -6.28
N LEU A 140 -14.00 -20.69 -6.58
CA LEU A 140 -13.98 -19.24 -6.76
C LEU A 140 -14.28 -18.86 -8.21
N SER A 141 -15.25 -17.97 -8.38
CA SER A 141 -15.55 -17.32 -9.65
C SER A 141 -15.62 -15.81 -9.45
N GLY A 142 -14.88 -15.04 -10.25
CA GLY A 142 -14.84 -13.59 -10.09
C GLY A 142 -13.75 -12.89 -10.90
N ARG A 143 -13.73 -11.56 -10.80
CA ARG A 143 -12.74 -10.70 -11.46
C ARG A 143 -12.21 -9.64 -10.48
N LYS A 144 -10.90 -9.43 -10.48
CA LYS A 144 -10.23 -8.28 -9.85
C LYS A 144 -9.58 -7.41 -10.91
N SER A 145 -9.75 -6.10 -10.78
CA SER A 145 -9.34 -5.13 -11.80
C SER A 145 -8.06 -4.38 -11.46
N PHE A 146 -7.72 -4.26 -10.18
CA PHE A 146 -6.59 -3.45 -9.71
C PHE A 146 -6.07 -4.05 -8.40
N VAL A 147 -5.02 -4.87 -8.50
CA VAL A 147 -4.38 -5.53 -7.36
C VAL A 147 -2.92 -5.07 -7.28
N THR A 148 -2.63 -4.14 -6.37
CA THR A 148 -1.26 -3.62 -6.15
C THR A 148 -0.33 -4.73 -5.68
N ASN A 149 0.91 -4.72 -6.19
CA ASN A 149 1.92 -5.78 -6.14
C ASN A 149 1.49 -7.11 -6.78
N GLY A 150 0.29 -7.18 -7.37
CA GLY A 150 -0.31 -8.44 -7.81
C GLY A 150 0.43 -9.11 -8.97
N GLY A 151 1.18 -8.34 -9.76
CA GLY A 151 2.04 -8.89 -10.82
C GLY A 151 3.21 -9.70 -10.30
N GLU A 152 3.59 -9.46 -9.04
CA GLU A 152 4.69 -10.12 -8.34
C GLU A 152 4.22 -10.99 -7.17
N ALA A 153 2.93 -11.00 -6.85
CA ALA A 153 2.39 -11.68 -5.68
C ALA A 153 2.43 -13.21 -5.82
N ASP A 154 2.76 -13.89 -4.72
CA ASP A 154 2.67 -15.35 -4.61
C ASP A 154 1.25 -15.77 -4.20
N LEU A 155 0.63 -14.96 -3.34
CA LEU A 155 -0.71 -15.19 -2.80
C LEU A 155 -1.57 -13.94 -2.93
N LEU A 156 -2.84 -14.17 -3.26
CA LEU A 156 -3.86 -13.13 -3.36
C LEU A 156 -4.93 -13.36 -2.30
N PHE A 157 -5.12 -12.39 -1.41
CA PHE A 157 -6.28 -12.32 -0.53
C PHE A 157 -7.45 -11.74 -1.29
N TRP A 158 -8.33 -12.62 -1.74
CA TRP A 158 -9.46 -12.32 -2.60
C TRP A 158 -10.71 -12.04 -1.77
N VAL A 159 -11.16 -10.79 -1.75
CA VAL A 159 -12.42 -10.42 -1.09
C VAL A 159 -13.59 -10.78 -1.99
N THR A 160 -14.55 -11.55 -1.48
CA THR A 160 -15.74 -11.98 -2.21
C THR A 160 -17.01 -11.38 -1.62
N LYS A 161 -18.14 -11.65 -2.28
CA LYS A 161 -19.47 -11.31 -1.81
C LYS A 161 -20.16 -12.56 -1.28
N SER A 162 -20.68 -12.45 -0.07
CA SER A 162 -21.71 -13.30 0.51
C SER A 162 -22.97 -12.45 0.77
N GLU A 163 -24.10 -13.06 1.12
CA GLU A 163 -25.38 -12.37 1.30
C GLU A 163 -25.29 -11.21 2.30
N GLU A 164 -24.64 -11.45 3.44
CA GLU A 164 -24.53 -10.47 4.53
C GLU A 164 -23.09 -10.00 4.81
N LYS A 165 -22.09 -10.66 4.23
CA LYS A 165 -20.67 -10.49 4.57
C LYS A 165 -19.78 -10.45 3.34
N ASN A 166 -18.52 -10.04 3.54
CA ASN A 166 -17.50 -10.05 2.51
C ASN A 166 -16.30 -10.93 2.88
N PRO A 167 -16.40 -12.27 2.75
CA PRO A 167 -15.32 -13.14 3.17
C PRO A 167 -14.05 -12.96 2.31
N VAL A 168 -12.91 -13.28 2.90
CA VAL A 168 -11.59 -13.18 2.27
C VAL A 168 -10.98 -14.57 2.17
N TYR A 169 -10.66 -14.96 0.94
CA TYR A 169 -10.03 -16.25 0.64
C TYR A 169 -8.57 -16.03 0.22
N CYS A 170 -7.67 -16.89 0.70
CA CYS A 170 -6.31 -16.97 0.19
C CYS A 170 -6.31 -17.78 -1.11
N VAL A 171 -5.77 -17.20 -2.17
CA VAL A 171 -5.74 -17.80 -3.51
C VAL A 171 -4.30 -17.82 -4.00
N HIS A 172 -3.82 -19.00 -4.39
CA HIS A 172 -2.58 -19.11 -5.14
C HIS A 172 -2.79 -18.58 -6.55
N ILE A 173 -2.00 -17.59 -6.95
CA ILE A 173 -2.11 -17.04 -8.30
C ILE A 173 -1.46 -18.06 -9.26
N PRO A 174 -2.20 -18.68 -10.20
CA PRO A 174 -1.59 -19.63 -11.12
C PRO A 174 -0.51 -18.92 -11.95
N SER A 175 0.69 -19.49 -12.00
CA SER A 175 1.81 -18.93 -12.77
C SER A 175 1.57 -19.05 -14.27
N ASP A 176 0.97 -20.16 -14.71
CA ASP A 176 0.65 -20.44 -16.12
C ASP A 176 -0.63 -19.71 -16.57
N SER A 177 -0.51 -18.90 -17.62
CA SER A 177 -1.64 -18.24 -18.29
C SER A 177 -2.57 -19.22 -19.00
N LYS A 178 -2.13 -20.47 -19.23
CA LYS A 178 -2.94 -21.57 -19.79
C LYS A 178 -3.68 -22.38 -18.72
N ASN A 179 -3.63 -21.97 -17.44
CA ASN A 179 -4.40 -22.61 -16.40
C ASN A 179 -5.91 -22.58 -16.78
N PRO A 180 -6.61 -23.73 -16.77
CA PRO A 180 -7.97 -23.84 -17.31
C PRO A 180 -9.02 -23.01 -16.55
N PHE A 181 -8.71 -22.56 -15.33
CA PHE A 181 -9.60 -21.74 -14.51
C PHE A 181 -9.35 -20.24 -14.68
N VAL A 182 -8.26 -19.84 -15.34
CA VAL A 182 -7.90 -18.44 -15.56
C VAL A 182 -8.46 -18.00 -16.91
N ILE A 183 -9.41 -17.05 -16.88
CA ILE A 183 -10.01 -16.47 -18.09
C ILE A 183 -9.15 -15.31 -18.61
N GLU A 184 -8.67 -14.47 -17.69
CA GLU A 184 -7.90 -13.27 -18.00
C GLU A 184 -6.83 -13.11 -16.92
N LYS A 185 -5.60 -12.82 -17.33
CA LYS A 185 -4.51 -12.44 -16.42
C LYS A 185 -3.62 -11.43 -17.13
N GLU A 186 -3.56 -10.23 -16.58
CA GLU A 186 -2.81 -9.11 -17.15
C GLU A 186 -2.07 -8.39 -16.03
N THR A 187 -0.74 -8.34 -16.14
CA THR A 187 0.08 -7.46 -15.31
C THR A 187 0.23 -6.14 -16.02
N PHE A 188 -0.03 -5.04 -15.33
CA PHE A 188 0.07 -3.68 -15.88
C PHE A 188 0.71 -2.73 -14.87
N HIS A 189 1.12 -1.56 -15.33
CA HIS A 189 1.70 -0.48 -14.51
C HIS A 189 0.89 0.79 -14.76
N THR A 190 0.83 1.66 -13.76
CA THR A 190 0.16 2.96 -13.85
C THR A 190 1.12 4.04 -14.31
N ASP A 191 0.59 5.13 -14.85
CA ASP A 191 1.42 6.29 -15.25
C ASP A 191 2.14 6.91 -14.05
N PHE A 192 1.51 6.87 -12.87
CA PHE A 192 2.12 7.19 -11.58
C PHE A 192 2.63 5.93 -10.91
N THR A 193 3.70 6.03 -10.12
CA THR A 193 4.42 4.91 -9.52
C THR A 193 4.68 3.77 -10.51
N PRO A 194 5.36 4.05 -11.64
CA PRO A 194 5.43 3.15 -12.79
C PRO A 194 6.18 1.84 -12.50
N HIS A 195 6.86 1.75 -11.36
CA HIS A 195 7.57 0.55 -10.93
C HIS A 195 6.71 -0.40 -10.09
N VAL A 196 5.52 0.03 -9.67
CA VAL A 196 4.61 -0.79 -8.88
C VAL A 196 3.78 -1.67 -9.83
N SER A 197 3.97 -2.98 -9.72
CA SER A 197 3.21 -3.94 -10.51
C SER A 197 1.76 -4.02 -10.02
N HIS A 198 0.84 -4.14 -10.97
CA HIS A 198 -0.58 -4.34 -10.70
C HIS A 198 -1.09 -5.54 -11.48
N LEU A 199 -2.07 -6.25 -10.92
CA LEU A 199 -2.72 -7.39 -11.57
C LEU A 199 -4.20 -7.12 -11.82
N ARG A 200 -4.63 -7.45 -13.04
CA ARG A 200 -6.01 -7.74 -13.41
C ARG A 200 -6.13 -9.23 -13.64
N ILE A 201 -7.11 -9.86 -12.99
CA ILE A 201 -7.29 -11.31 -13.06
C ILE A 201 -8.77 -11.66 -13.03
N GLN A 202 -9.18 -12.56 -13.92
CA GLN A 202 -10.50 -13.18 -13.93
C GLN A 202 -10.35 -14.69 -13.86
N VAL A 203 -11.07 -15.29 -12.92
CA VAL A 203 -11.10 -16.74 -12.74
C VAL A 203 -12.53 -17.25 -12.80
N LYS A 204 -12.68 -18.49 -13.24
CA LYS A 204 -13.96 -19.20 -13.23
C LYS A 204 -13.75 -20.60 -12.69
N ASP A 205 -14.57 -20.91 -11.69
CA ASP A 205 -14.64 -22.21 -11.03
C ASP A 205 -13.27 -22.70 -10.53
N LEU A 206 -12.41 -21.77 -10.11
CA LEU A 206 -11.08 -22.07 -9.57
C LEU A 206 -11.24 -22.82 -8.26
N PRO A 207 -10.77 -24.08 -8.16
CA PRO A 207 -10.86 -24.85 -6.92
C PRO A 207 -10.08 -24.15 -5.82
N LEU A 208 -10.69 -24.05 -4.65
CA LEU A 208 -10.03 -23.55 -3.45
C LEU A 208 -9.57 -24.72 -2.58
N GLU A 209 -8.41 -24.57 -1.97
CA GLU A 209 -7.91 -25.55 -1.01
C GLU A 209 -8.75 -25.55 0.26
N ALA A 210 -8.75 -26.69 0.97
CA ALA A 210 -9.19 -26.71 2.35
C ALA A 210 -8.41 -25.65 3.13
N ASP A 211 -9.09 -24.92 4.02
CA ASP A 211 -8.48 -23.86 4.82
C ASP A 211 -8.03 -22.57 4.08
N CYS A 212 -8.55 -22.34 2.87
CA CYS A 212 -8.33 -21.07 2.16
C CYS A 212 -9.07 -19.85 2.76
N LEU A 213 -10.12 -20.05 3.56
CA LEU A 213 -10.87 -18.95 4.18
C LEU A 213 -10.03 -18.29 5.30
N LEU A 214 -9.71 -17.01 5.12
CA LEU A 214 -8.90 -16.23 6.06
C LEU A 214 -9.75 -15.44 7.06
N LEU A 215 -10.74 -14.73 6.53
CA LEU A 215 -11.56 -13.77 7.26
C LEU A 215 -13.01 -13.90 6.81
N GLU A 216 -13.93 -13.98 7.76
CA GLU A 216 -15.37 -14.13 7.49
C GLU A 216 -16.00 -12.87 6.91
N ASP A 217 -15.54 -11.69 7.32
CA ASP A 217 -16.11 -10.42 6.90
C ASP A 217 -15.09 -9.28 6.82
N TYR A 218 -14.70 -8.95 5.59
CA TYR A 218 -13.92 -7.76 5.26
C TYR A 218 -14.69 -6.45 5.52
N GLY A 219 -16.02 -6.47 5.54
CA GLY A 219 -16.84 -5.27 5.73
C GLY A 219 -16.53 -4.50 7.00
N GLN A 220 -16.16 -5.20 8.07
CA GLN A 220 -15.76 -4.59 9.35
C GLN A 220 -14.38 -3.93 9.31
N LEU A 221 -13.51 -4.39 8.40
CA LEU A 221 -12.10 -4.05 8.37
C LEU A 221 -11.75 -3.06 7.25
N GLY A 222 -12.47 -3.10 6.12
CA GLY A 222 -12.09 -2.39 4.90
C GLY A 222 -11.91 -0.88 5.06
N LEU A 223 -12.73 -0.24 5.91
CA LEU A 223 -12.57 1.19 6.21
C LEU A 223 -11.29 1.48 7.01
N GLU A 224 -10.95 0.64 7.97
CA GLU A 224 -9.71 0.78 8.74
C GLU A 224 -8.49 0.67 7.85
N LEU A 225 -8.44 -0.36 6.99
CA LEU A 225 -7.30 -0.56 6.07
C LEU A 225 -7.17 0.63 5.12
N ARG A 226 -8.29 1.13 4.58
CA ARG A 226 -8.27 2.29 3.71
C ARG A 226 -7.76 3.54 4.41
N LEU A 227 -8.16 3.76 5.67
CA LEU A 227 -7.65 4.89 6.46
C LEU A 227 -6.14 4.75 6.74
N LYS A 228 -5.62 3.54 6.96
CA LYS A 228 -4.17 3.29 7.11
C LYS A 228 -3.41 3.60 5.82
N GLU A 229 -3.95 3.23 4.66
CA GLU A 229 -3.37 3.61 3.36
C GLU A 229 -3.33 5.13 3.20
N LEU A 230 -4.46 5.82 3.44
CA LEU A 230 -4.54 7.28 3.36
C LEU A 230 -3.59 7.97 4.35
N CYS A 231 -3.44 7.42 5.56
CA CYS A 231 -2.50 7.90 6.55
C CYS A 231 -1.04 7.72 6.07
N SER A 232 -0.76 6.61 5.38
CA SER A 232 0.57 6.35 4.81
C SER A 232 0.90 7.28 3.65
N LEU A 233 -0.09 7.70 2.85
CA LEU A 233 0.10 8.73 1.83
C LEU A 233 0.57 10.07 2.43
N VAL A 234 0.21 10.38 3.68
CA VAL A 234 0.78 11.55 4.38
C VAL A 234 2.29 11.42 4.54
N SER A 235 2.77 10.26 4.97
CA SER A 235 4.21 9.99 5.12
C SER A 235 4.94 10.02 3.79
N LEU A 236 4.36 9.46 2.72
CA LEU A 236 4.92 9.53 1.37
C LEU A 236 5.00 10.98 0.88
N LEU A 237 3.99 11.82 1.14
CA LEU A 237 4.01 13.25 0.77
C LEU A 237 5.12 14.01 1.51
N ILE A 238 5.32 13.75 2.81
CA ILE A 238 6.44 14.31 3.58
C ILE A 238 7.78 13.94 2.94
N GLY A 239 7.96 12.69 2.51
CA GLY A 239 9.18 12.27 1.82
C GLY A 239 9.34 12.95 0.46
N LYS A 240 8.30 12.87 -0.38
CA LYS A 240 8.27 13.40 -1.75
C LYS A 240 8.58 14.90 -1.83
N THR A 241 8.24 15.65 -0.80
CA THR A 241 8.45 17.10 -0.72
C THR A 241 9.83 17.51 -0.19
N LYS A 242 10.69 16.54 0.16
CA LYS A 242 12.00 16.82 0.78
C LYS A 242 12.86 17.77 -0.05
N ASP A 243 13.15 17.46 -1.30
CA ASP A 243 14.01 18.29 -2.14
C ASP A 243 13.43 19.69 -2.34
N VAL A 244 12.12 19.79 -2.62
CA VAL A 244 11.43 21.08 -2.79
C VAL A 244 11.47 21.91 -1.51
N SER A 245 11.36 21.26 -0.34
CA SER A 245 11.45 21.93 0.97
C SER A 245 12.84 22.47 1.30
N GLU A 246 13.88 22.04 0.60
CA GLU A 246 15.23 22.62 0.74
C GLU A 246 15.40 23.86 -0.14
N MET A 247 14.53 24.03 -1.14
CA MET A 247 14.55 25.13 -2.11
C MET A 247 13.55 26.24 -1.77
N ASP A 248 12.53 25.96 -0.96
CA ASP A 248 11.42 26.89 -0.68
C ASP A 248 11.01 26.89 0.79
N GLU A 249 11.11 28.05 1.44
CA GLU A 249 10.80 28.22 2.88
C GLU A 249 9.34 27.95 3.21
N ARG A 250 8.40 28.25 2.31
CA ARG A 250 6.98 28.00 2.53
C ARG A 250 6.70 26.50 2.47
N VAL A 251 7.25 25.80 1.47
CA VAL A 251 7.15 24.33 1.39
C VAL A 251 7.79 23.68 2.62
N GLN A 252 8.94 24.20 3.07
CA GLN A 252 9.59 23.74 4.29
C GLN A 252 8.72 23.89 5.53
N SER A 253 8.10 25.06 5.71
CA SER A 253 7.21 25.33 6.83
C SER A 253 6.03 24.35 6.84
N GLU A 254 5.31 24.20 5.72
CA GLU A 254 4.16 23.31 5.64
C GLU A 254 4.54 21.84 5.79
N ARG A 255 5.69 21.42 5.26
CA ARG A 255 6.24 20.08 5.46
C ARG A 255 6.50 19.81 6.94
N ASN A 256 7.09 20.78 7.65
CA ASN A 256 7.35 20.66 9.07
C ASN A 256 6.06 20.60 9.90
N GLN A 257 5.03 21.36 9.53
CA GLN A 257 3.71 21.26 10.17
C GLN A 257 3.10 19.87 9.99
N LEU A 258 3.22 19.28 8.79
CA LEU A 258 2.71 17.94 8.51
C LEU A 258 3.49 16.86 9.26
N ILE A 259 4.81 17.02 9.42
CA ILE A 259 5.64 16.18 10.30
C ILE A 259 5.13 16.27 11.74
N LEU A 260 5.00 17.48 12.29
CA LEU A 260 4.53 17.69 13.66
C LEU A 260 3.13 17.10 13.89
N TRP A 261 2.23 17.23 12.92
CA TRP A 261 0.93 16.57 12.96
C TRP A 261 1.06 15.05 13.04
N ARG A 262 1.87 14.43 12.18
CA ARG A 262 2.09 12.98 12.18
C ARG A 262 2.64 12.50 13.53
N GLU A 263 3.59 13.24 14.10
CA GLU A 263 4.16 12.93 15.41
C GLU A 263 3.12 13.04 16.52
N GLY A 264 2.40 14.15 16.59
CA GLY A 264 1.35 14.37 17.59
C GLY A 264 0.21 13.36 17.49
N PHE A 265 -0.15 12.96 16.28
CA PHE A 265 -1.26 12.04 16.03
C PHE A 265 -0.87 10.57 16.25
N LEU A 266 0.27 10.12 15.74
CA LEU A 266 0.61 8.68 15.72
C LEU A 266 1.48 8.22 16.87
N LYS A 267 2.34 9.08 17.43
CA LYS A 267 3.25 8.70 18.52
C LYS A 267 2.52 8.20 19.78
N PRO A 268 1.35 8.75 20.17
CA PRO A 268 0.60 8.23 21.32
C PRO A 268 -0.09 6.88 21.08
N ILE A 269 -0.21 6.42 19.83
CA ILE A 269 -0.96 5.21 19.49
C ILE A 269 -0.12 3.97 19.85
N LEU A 270 -0.67 3.13 20.72
CA LEU A 270 -0.10 1.84 21.08
C LEU A 270 -0.68 0.74 20.17
N GLY A 271 0.20 -0.07 19.58
CA GLY A 271 -0.20 -1.17 18.70
C GLY A 271 -0.73 -0.73 17.33
N ASN A 272 -1.67 -1.49 16.78
CA ASN A 272 -2.22 -1.27 15.46
C ASN A 272 -3.38 -0.24 15.52
N PRO A 273 -3.33 0.88 14.77
CA PRO A 273 -4.38 1.90 14.84
C PRO A 273 -5.75 1.34 14.43
N THR A 274 -6.75 1.61 15.23
CA THR A 274 -8.14 1.21 14.96
C THR A 274 -8.83 2.20 14.04
N LYS A 275 -9.92 1.75 13.40
CA LYS A 275 -10.83 2.59 12.61
C LYS A 275 -11.20 3.91 13.31
N ASP A 276 -11.61 3.86 14.58
CA ASP A 276 -12.15 5.03 15.28
C ASP A 276 -11.06 6.07 15.54
N LEU A 277 -9.87 5.65 15.97
CA LEU A 277 -8.70 6.53 16.12
C LEU A 277 -8.31 7.19 14.80
N LEU A 278 -8.27 6.42 13.71
CA LEU A 278 -7.90 6.93 12.39
C LEU A 278 -8.92 7.96 11.85
N LEU A 279 -10.21 7.80 12.21
CA LEU A 279 -11.27 8.75 11.85
C LEU A 279 -11.15 10.10 12.58
N GLU A 280 -10.62 10.12 13.80
CA GLU A 280 -10.39 11.37 14.54
C GLU A 280 -9.44 12.31 13.77
N GLY A 281 -8.40 11.74 13.15
CA GLY A 281 -7.44 12.48 12.34
C GLY A 281 -7.90 12.79 10.92
N PHE A 282 -8.98 12.17 10.41
CA PHE A 282 -9.43 12.34 9.03
C PHE A 282 -10.39 13.55 8.88
N PRO A 283 -10.30 14.41 7.84
CA PRO A 283 -9.35 14.34 6.74
C PRO A 283 -7.94 14.71 7.19
N TYR A 284 -6.96 13.99 6.68
CA TYR A 284 -5.55 14.25 7.00
C TYR A 284 -5.09 15.58 6.36
N PRO A 285 -4.28 16.39 7.05
CA PRO A 285 -4.05 17.79 6.68
C PRO A 285 -2.98 17.97 5.59
N ILE A 286 -3.17 17.34 4.43
CA ILE A 286 -2.19 17.38 3.33
C ILE A 286 -2.30 18.61 2.43
N HIS A 287 -3.46 19.27 2.38
CA HIS A 287 -3.73 20.35 1.43
C HIS A 287 -2.77 21.54 1.53
N PRO A 288 -2.43 22.07 2.72
CA PRO A 288 -1.53 23.22 2.82
C PRO A 288 -0.17 22.97 2.15
N LEU A 289 0.39 21.77 2.32
CA LEU A 289 1.65 21.38 1.70
C LEU A 289 1.52 21.23 0.18
N ILE A 290 0.44 20.60 -0.31
CA ILE A 290 0.17 20.48 -1.74
C ILE A 290 0.05 21.88 -2.38
N GLU A 291 -0.67 22.80 -1.74
CA GLU A 291 -0.80 24.18 -2.21
C GLU A 291 0.55 24.92 -2.22
N ALA A 292 1.37 24.75 -1.18
CA ALA A 292 2.71 25.35 -1.14
C ALA A 292 3.58 24.86 -2.32
N VAL A 293 3.57 23.55 -2.60
CA VAL A 293 4.31 22.97 -3.74
C VAL A 293 3.75 23.46 -5.08
N THR A 294 2.43 23.52 -5.22
CA THR A 294 1.76 24.03 -6.43
C THR A 294 2.19 25.48 -6.71
N ASN A 295 2.23 26.31 -5.67
CA ASN A 295 2.66 27.71 -5.76
C ASN A 295 4.16 27.83 -6.08
N HIS A 296 5.01 26.98 -5.50
CA HIS A 296 6.45 26.95 -5.79
C HIS A 296 6.72 26.78 -7.29
N PHE A 297 6.00 25.87 -7.93
CA PHE A 297 6.09 25.61 -9.37
C PHE A 297 5.24 26.54 -10.24
N GLN A 298 4.58 27.54 -9.64
CA GLN A 298 3.73 28.53 -10.35
C GLN A 298 2.61 27.88 -11.18
N LEU A 299 2.07 26.77 -10.68
CA LEU A 299 0.95 26.08 -11.30
C LEU A 299 -0.38 26.69 -10.84
N GLU A 300 -1.41 26.64 -11.68
CA GLU A 300 -2.72 27.20 -11.32
C GLU A 300 -3.45 26.30 -10.33
N LYS A 301 -3.26 24.97 -10.45
CA LYS A 301 -4.00 23.97 -9.70
C LYS A 301 -3.14 22.77 -9.31
N PRO A 302 -3.40 22.12 -8.16
CA PRO A 302 -2.68 20.93 -7.74
C PRO A 302 -2.64 19.79 -8.77
N GLU A 303 -3.69 19.61 -9.56
CA GLU A 303 -3.76 18.53 -10.55
C GLU A 303 -2.72 18.66 -11.67
N GLU A 304 -2.12 19.83 -11.85
CA GLU A 304 -1.06 20.09 -12.82
C GLU A 304 0.30 19.56 -12.36
N LEU A 305 0.48 19.28 -11.06
CA LEU A 305 1.73 18.74 -10.51
C LEU A 305 2.16 17.43 -11.20
N LYS A 306 1.20 16.65 -11.71
CA LYS A 306 1.47 15.41 -12.47
C LYS A 306 2.31 15.62 -13.73
N SER A 307 2.35 16.85 -14.26
CA SER A 307 3.17 17.21 -15.42
C SER A 307 4.66 17.33 -15.08
N LEU A 308 4.99 17.58 -13.80
CA LEU A 308 6.35 17.61 -13.29
C LEU A 308 6.82 16.20 -12.91
N ASP A 309 5.95 15.46 -12.23
CA ASP A 309 6.15 14.07 -11.86
C ASP A 309 4.79 13.38 -11.74
N PRO A 310 4.52 12.31 -12.51
CA PRO A 310 3.26 11.58 -12.43
C PRO A 310 2.88 11.12 -11.01
N ASP A 311 3.85 10.86 -10.13
CA ASP A 311 3.61 10.41 -8.74
C ASP A 311 2.76 11.40 -7.93
N TRP A 312 2.73 12.68 -8.31
CA TRP A 312 1.85 13.67 -7.66
C TRP A 312 0.37 13.29 -7.74
N LEU A 313 -0.04 12.48 -8.73
CA LEU A 313 -1.40 11.94 -8.84
C LEU A 313 -1.84 11.19 -7.58
N LEU A 314 -0.93 10.57 -6.83
CA LEU A 314 -1.27 9.86 -5.60
C LEU A 314 -1.87 10.78 -4.52
N PHE A 315 -1.49 12.05 -4.50
CA PHE A 315 -1.85 13.00 -3.43
C PHE A 315 -2.99 13.93 -3.82
N VAL A 316 -3.18 14.16 -5.11
CA VAL A 316 -4.24 15.04 -5.65
C VAL A 316 -5.46 14.27 -6.15
N TRP A 317 -5.36 12.94 -6.25
CA TRP A 317 -6.51 12.12 -6.64
C TRP A 317 -7.43 11.84 -5.45
N GLU A 318 -8.66 12.35 -5.54
CA GLU A 318 -9.76 11.93 -4.68
C GLU A 318 -10.57 10.79 -5.30
N ASP A 319 -10.47 9.59 -4.71
CA ASP A 319 -11.38 8.50 -5.03
C ASP A 319 -12.80 8.72 -4.47
N SER A 320 -13.75 7.89 -4.91
CA SER A 320 -15.16 7.96 -4.50
C SER A 320 -15.37 7.72 -2.99
N PHE A 321 -14.48 6.98 -2.34
CA PHE A 321 -14.57 6.63 -0.93
C PHE A 321 -14.08 7.78 -0.03
N THR A 322 -12.95 8.40 -0.37
CA THR A 322 -12.44 9.61 0.27
C THR A 322 -13.46 10.74 0.16
N LYS A 323 -14.09 10.92 -1.01
CA LYS A 323 -15.20 11.87 -1.19
C LYS A 323 -16.38 11.56 -0.26
N TYR A 324 -16.77 10.30 -0.16
CA TYR A 324 -17.84 9.88 0.74
C TYR A 324 -17.52 10.17 2.21
N LEU A 325 -16.30 9.86 2.67
CA LEU A 325 -15.87 10.13 4.05
C LEU A 325 -15.88 11.62 4.36
N SER A 326 -15.33 12.44 3.45
CA SER A 326 -15.33 13.91 3.57
C SER A 326 -16.75 14.47 3.63
N GLN A 327 -17.70 13.94 2.84
CA GLN A 327 -19.10 14.35 2.89
C GLN A 327 -19.79 13.92 4.20
N LYS A 328 -19.51 12.72 4.70
CA LYS A 328 -20.09 12.22 5.95
C LYS A 328 -19.67 13.08 7.14
N LYS A 329 -18.40 13.49 7.22
CA LYS A 329 -17.89 14.35 8.30
C LYS A 329 -18.49 15.75 8.26
N LYS A 330 -18.78 16.32 7.08
CA LYS A 330 -19.43 17.64 6.96
C LYS A 330 -20.90 17.66 7.39
N ARG A 331 -21.55 16.49 7.54
CA ARG A 331 -22.96 16.35 7.93
C ARG A 331 -23.16 16.10 9.42
N ASN A 332 -22.09 15.76 10.14
CA ASN A 332 -22.06 15.56 11.59
C ASN A 332 -21.35 16.73 12.25
#